data_AF-A0A178EYJ9-F1
#
_entry.id   AF-A0A178EYJ9-F1
#
_cell.length_a   1.000
_cell.length_b   1.000
_cell.length_c   1.000
_cell.angle_alpha   90.00
_cell.angle_beta   90.00
_cell.angle_gamma   90.00
#
_symmetry.space_group_name_H-M   'P 1'
#
loop_
_entity.id
_entity.type
_entity.pdbx_description
1 polymer ?
#
loop_
_entity_poly.entity_id
_entity_poly.type
_entity_poly.pdbx_seq_one_letter_code
_entity_poly.pdbx_strand_id
1 'polypeptide(L)'
;MSVLNRAPSDLRNYILWVRETRNKNDSVIGFLLRERLLWKKKAQPEQVEDSNDTQASTGLEFEYQDETPFAHPADYKILRNDWPYGLEHNIVHLVVWLKTRIPVEEDGQGGPTAESRKLIEDFVDRTFTQKIVERHREVNGSCPNNIKEEKVMWFKNKKKWQTVASIEHIHVILQDVDDDLVVGWTGQTSMDITARSYVWNGQ
;
A
#
# COMPACT_ATOMS: atom_id res chain seq x y z
N MET A 1 13.99 9.55 7.75
CA MET A 1 13.15 8.71 6.87
C MET A 1 13.44 9.01 5.38
N SER A 2 14.68 8.85 4.91
CA SER A 2 15.07 9.18 3.51
C SER A 2 15.88 8.08 2.80
N VAL A 3 15.79 6.82 3.25
CA VAL A 3 16.67 5.74 2.76
C VAL A 3 15.88 4.57 2.20
N LEU A 4 14.79 4.84 1.48
CA LEU A 4 14.14 3.84 0.61
C LEU A 4 13.93 4.48 -0.76
N ASN A 5 14.86 4.22 -1.67
CA ASN A 5 14.80 4.70 -3.05
C ASN A 5 14.73 3.51 -4.00
N ARG A 6 14.13 3.75 -5.18
CA ARG A 6 14.21 2.80 -6.30
C ARG A 6 15.60 2.83 -6.91
N ALA A 7 16.01 1.72 -7.51
CA ALA A 7 17.17 1.75 -8.41
C ALA A 7 16.91 2.75 -9.55
N PRO A 8 17.92 3.42 -10.10
CA PRO A 8 17.73 4.41 -11.16
C PRO A 8 17.00 3.84 -12.41
N SER A 9 17.27 2.59 -12.77
CA SER A 9 16.58 1.88 -13.85
C SER A 9 15.10 1.70 -13.57
N ASP A 10 14.75 1.29 -12.36
CA ASP A 10 13.36 1.08 -11.94
C ASP A 10 12.62 2.41 -11.82
N LEU A 11 13.29 3.47 -11.38
CA LEU A 11 12.71 4.81 -11.36
C LEU A 11 12.38 5.30 -12.78
N ARG A 12 13.31 5.11 -13.73
CA ARG A 12 13.07 5.43 -15.14
C ARG A 12 11.89 4.63 -15.70
N ASN A 13 11.90 3.31 -15.50
CA ASN A 13 10.87 2.42 -16.00
C ASN A 13 9.51 2.71 -15.34
N TYR A 14 9.49 3.06 -14.05
CA TYR A 14 8.30 3.51 -13.35
C TYR A 14 7.70 4.77 -13.99
N ILE A 15 8.52 5.78 -14.28
CA ILE A 15 8.06 7.02 -14.94
C ILE A 15 7.44 6.72 -16.31
N LEU A 16 8.09 5.85 -17.10
CA LEU A 16 7.59 5.43 -18.41
C LEU A 16 6.28 4.67 -18.29
N TRP A 17 6.21 3.70 -17.38
CA TRP A 17 5.00 2.93 -17.10
C TRP A 17 3.85 3.83 -16.63
N VAL A 18 4.11 4.82 -15.77
CA VAL A 18 3.09 5.80 -15.34
C VAL A 18 2.54 6.56 -16.55
N ARG A 19 3.41 6.99 -17.47
CA ARG A 19 3.01 7.70 -18.69
C ARG A 19 2.14 6.82 -19.59
N GLU A 20 2.57 5.59 -19.88
CA GLU A 20 1.80 4.65 -20.70
C GLU A 20 0.47 4.27 -20.06
N THR A 21 0.48 4.03 -18.75
CA THR A 21 -0.72 3.67 -18.00
C THR A 21 -1.74 4.79 -18.07
N ARG A 22 -1.33 6.05 -17.88
CA ARG A 22 -2.23 7.21 -18.03
C ARG A 22 -2.86 7.27 -19.42
N ASN A 23 -2.08 7.01 -20.48
CA ASN A 23 -2.59 7.02 -21.85
C ASN A 23 -3.60 5.88 -22.13
N LYS A 24 -3.38 4.69 -21.55
CA LYS A 24 -4.24 3.51 -21.76
C LYS A 24 -5.47 3.47 -20.85
N ASN A 25 -5.38 4.07 -19.66
CA ASN A 25 -6.32 3.84 -18.56
C ASN A 25 -6.99 5.11 -18.02
N ASP A 26 -6.82 6.25 -18.69
CA ASP A 26 -7.15 7.62 -18.26
C ASP A 26 -6.36 8.11 -17.03
N SER A 27 -6.03 7.22 -16.10
CA SER A 27 -5.16 7.49 -14.95
C SER A 27 -4.57 6.22 -14.34
N VAL A 28 -3.49 6.37 -13.56
CA VAL A 28 -2.94 5.27 -12.73
C VAL A 28 -3.98 4.76 -11.72
N ILE A 29 -4.82 5.65 -11.18
CA ILE A 29 -5.92 5.29 -10.28
C ILE A 29 -6.94 4.40 -11.01
N GLY A 30 -7.30 4.74 -12.26
CA GLY A 30 -8.19 3.93 -13.09
C GLY A 30 -7.64 2.51 -13.30
N PHE A 31 -6.35 2.41 -13.61
CA PHE A 31 -5.66 1.12 -13.68
C PHE A 31 -5.72 0.35 -12.35
N LEU A 32 -5.37 0.98 -11.22
CA LEU A 32 -5.40 0.31 -9.92
C LEU A 32 -6.80 -0.21 -9.59
N LEU A 33 -7.85 0.57 -9.82
CA LEU A 33 -9.22 0.15 -9.55
C LEU A 33 -9.68 -1.01 -10.43
N ARG A 34 -9.33 -0.98 -11.73
CA ARG A 34 -9.74 -2.02 -12.69
C ARG A 34 -8.92 -3.31 -12.62
N GLU A 35 -7.62 -3.19 -12.40
CA GLU A 35 -6.68 -4.31 -12.59
C GLU A 35 -6.09 -4.84 -11.28
N ARG A 36 -6.24 -4.12 -10.17
CA ARG A 36 -5.62 -4.50 -8.88
C ARG A 36 -6.62 -4.59 -7.75
N LEU A 37 -7.36 -3.53 -7.47
CA LEU A 37 -8.24 -3.41 -6.32
C LEU A 37 -9.61 -4.02 -6.57
N LEU A 38 -10.16 -3.86 -7.78
CA LEU A 38 -11.51 -4.30 -8.16
C LEU A 38 -12.62 -3.65 -7.31
N TRP A 39 -12.35 -2.46 -6.76
CA TRP A 39 -13.31 -1.72 -5.95
C TRP A 39 -14.16 -0.79 -6.81
N LYS A 40 -15.46 -0.76 -6.51
CA LYS A 40 -16.40 0.18 -7.13
C LYS A 40 -16.44 1.47 -6.31
N LYS A 41 -16.29 2.60 -7.00
CA LYS A 41 -16.47 3.92 -6.38
C LYS A 41 -17.93 4.07 -5.96
N LYS A 42 -18.17 4.67 -4.81
CA LYS A 42 -19.51 5.12 -4.43
C LYS A 42 -19.96 6.18 -5.43
N ALA A 43 -21.20 6.11 -5.89
CA ALA A 43 -21.76 7.16 -6.74
C ALA A 43 -21.76 8.47 -5.93
N GLN A 44 -21.10 9.51 -6.45
CA GLN A 44 -21.28 10.85 -5.90
C GLN A 44 -22.66 11.32 -6.37
N PRO A 45 -23.52 11.84 -5.48
CA PRO A 45 -24.71 12.55 -5.95
C PRO A 45 -24.25 13.72 -6.83
N GLU A 46 -24.89 13.88 -7.98
CA GLU A 46 -24.61 14.99 -8.91
C GLU A 46 -24.67 16.30 -8.11
N GLN A 47 -23.57 17.05 -8.09
CA GLN A 47 -23.52 18.31 -7.36
C GLN A 47 -24.48 19.29 -8.05
N VAL A 48 -25.55 19.65 -7.36
CA VAL A 48 -26.27 20.89 -7.62
C VAL A 48 -25.30 22.01 -7.25
N GLU A 49 -24.89 22.77 -8.27
CA GLU A 49 -24.05 23.95 -8.12
C GLU A 49 -24.80 24.98 -7.26
N ASP A 50 -24.52 25.03 -5.96
CA ASP A 50 -24.70 26.25 -5.19
C ASP A 50 -23.61 26.39 -4.12
N SER A 51 -22.95 27.53 -4.22
CA SER A 51 -21.85 28.10 -3.44
C SER A 51 -21.92 27.93 -1.91
N ASN A 52 -20.85 27.43 -1.30
CA ASN A 52 -19.90 28.21 -0.46
C ASN A 52 -19.07 27.29 0.45
N ASP A 53 -17.75 27.35 0.22
CA ASP A 53 -16.67 27.17 1.20
C ASP A 53 -16.82 26.07 2.27
N THR A 54 -16.41 24.84 1.93
CA THR A 54 -15.61 24.00 2.85
C THR A 54 -14.74 23.07 2.02
N GLN A 55 -13.44 23.34 2.03
CA GLN A 55 -12.42 22.59 1.32
C GLN A 55 -12.16 21.23 2.00
N ALA A 56 -13.06 20.25 1.87
CA ALA A 56 -12.89 18.93 2.49
C ALA A 56 -13.55 17.78 1.71
N SER A 57 -12.72 17.06 0.92
CA SER A 57 -12.81 15.62 0.55
C SER A 57 -12.30 15.36 -0.89
N THR A 58 -11.01 15.58 -1.15
CA THR A 58 -10.37 15.24 -2.44
C THR A 58 -10.08 13.74 -2.61
N GLY A 59 -10.76 12.90 -1.83
CA GLY A 59 -10.53 11.46 -1.76
C GLY A 59 -11.62 10.67 -2.48
N LEU A 60 -11.25 9.55 -3.12
CA LEU A 60 -12.27 8.59 -3.57
C LEU A 60 -12.94 7.94 -2.36
N GLU A 61 -14.24 7.71 -2.48
CA GLU A 61 -15.06 6.99 -1.51
C GLU A 61 -15.49 5.62 -2.07
N PHE A 62 -15.52 4.63 -1.18
CA PHE A 62 -15.87 3.26 -1.47
C PHE A 62 -16.86 2.77 -0.41
N GLU A 63 -17.72 1.82 -0.75
CA GLU A 63 -18.55 1.13 0.23
C GLU A 63 -17.67 0.23 1.12
N TYR A 64 -17.75 0.46 2.42
CA TYR A 64 -17.06 -0.30 3.46
C TYR A 64 -18.06 -0.90 4.45
N GLN A 65 -17.62 -1.94 5.16
CA GLN A 65 -18.40 -2.63 6.20
C GLN A 65 -18.16 -2.03 7.58
N ASP A 66 -16.97 -1.50 7.85
CA ASP A 66 -16.61 -0.83 9.09
C ASP A 66 -15.84 0.45 8.79
N GLU A 67 -16.21 1.55 9.45
CA GLU A 67 -15.52 2.84 9.30
C GLU A 67 -14.13 2.85 9.92
N THR A 68 -13.89 1.99 10.91
CA THR A 68 -12.61 1.86 11.60
C THR A 68 -11.56 1.25 10.67
N PRO A 69 -10.44 1.95 10.40
CA PRO A 69 -9.36 1.40 9.58
C PRO A 69 -8.91 0.02 10.06
N PHE A 70 -8.74 -0.90 9.11
CA PHE A 70 -8.27 -2.27 9.35
C PHE A 70 -9.19 -3.17 10.17
N ALA A 71 -10.41 -2.74 10.55
CA ALA A 71 -11.33 -3.53 11.35
C ALA A 71 -11.94 -4.71 10.57
N HIS A 72 -12.38 -4.48 9.32
CA HIS A 72 -13.03 -5.51 8.52
C HIS A 72 -12.19 -5.93 7.29
N PRO A 73 -12.00 -7.24 7.04
CA PRO A 73 -11.16 -7.74 5.94
C PRO A 73 -11.66 -7.37 4.54
N ALA A 74 -12.96 -7.08 4.36
CA ALA A 74 -13.50 -6.63 3.08
C ALA A 74 -13.14 -5.16 2.73
N ASP A 75 -12.56 -4.42 3.66
CA ASP A 75 -12.32 -2.98 3.54
C ASP A 75 -10.85 -2.61 3.31
N TYR A 76 -9.99 -3.62 3.23
CA TYR A 76 -8.61 -3.46 2.81
C TYR A 76 -8.18 -4.57 1.85
N LYS A 77 -7.09 -4.31 1.13
CA LYS A 77 -6.44 -5.30 0.27
C LYS A 77 -4.93 -5.18 0.40
N ILE A 78 -4.25 -6.30 0.62
CA ILE A 78 -2.80 -6.38 0.71
C ILE A 78 -2.30 -6.84 -0.66
N LEU A 79 -1.40 -6.08 -1.27
CA LEU A 79 -0.81 -6.40 -2.57
C LEU A 79 0.70 -6.20 -2.52
N ARG A 80 1.44 -6.92 -3.36
CA ARG A 80 2.83 -6.58 -3.66
C ARG A 80 2.87 -5.23 -4.38
N ASN A 81 3.85 -4.40 -4.04
CA ASN A 81 4.07 -3.15 -4.76
C ASN A 81 4.56 -3.48 -6.18
N ASP A 82 3.83 -3.03 -7.19
CA ASP A 82 4.21 -3.18 -8.60
C ASP A 82 5.57 -2.54 -8.93
N TRP A 83 5.99 -1.55 -8.14
CA TRP A 83 7.25 -0.81 -8.28
C TRP A 83 7.94 -0.67 -6.91
N PRO A 84 8.53 -1.77 -6.39
CA PRO A 84 9.06 -1.85 -5.03
C PRO A 84 10.27 -0.93 -4.81
N TYR A 85 10.66 -0.77 -3.54
CA TYR A 85 11.86 -0.04 -3.13
C TYR A 85 12.90 -1.09 -2.79
N GLY A 86 14.11 -0.98 -3.32
CA GLY A 86 15.17 -1.97 -3.12
C GLY A 86 14.82 -3.35 -3.72
N LEU A 87 15.55 -3.75 -4.77
CA LEU A 87 15.45 -5.10 -5.34
C LEU A 87 16.37 -6.11 -4.62
N GLU A 88 16.73 -5.86 -3.35
CA GLU A 88 17.44 -6.90 -2.60
C GLU A 88 16.52 -8.12 -2.48
N HIS A 89 17.05 -9.30 -2.79
CA HIS A 89 16.26 -10.52 -3.01
C HIS A 89 15.47 -10.97 -1.78
N ASN A 90 15.83 -10.45 -0.60
CA ASN A 90 15.18 -10.71 0.67
C ASN A 90 14.20 -9.64 1.13
N ILE A 91 13.98 -8.56 0.36
CA ILE A 91 13.04 -7.50 0.73
C ILE A 91 11.74 -7.64 -0.07
N VAL A 92 10.62 -7.72 0.63
CA VAL A 92 9.28 -7.70 0.07
C VAL A 92 8.62 -6.38 0.42
N HIS A 93 8.26 -5.61 -0.60
CA HIS A 93 7.53 -4.35 -0.44
C HIS A 93 6.05 -4.59 -0.76
N LEU A 94 5.20 -4.52 0.28
CA LEU A 94 3.75 -4.60 0.18
C LEU A 94 3.10 -3.22 0.29
N VAL A 95 1.91 -3.11 -0.29
CA VAL A 95 1.01 -1.98 -0.11
C VAL A 95 -0.30 -2.51 0.46
N VAL A 96 -0.72 -1.93 1.58
CA VAL A 96 -2.04 -2.21 2.16
C VAL A 96 -2.94 -1.06 1.79
N TRP A 97 -3.90 -1.33 0.92
CA TRP A 97 -4.89 -0.38 0.44
C TRP A 97 -6.12 -0.42 1.35
N LEU A 98 -6.69 0.74 1.65
CA LEU A 98 -7.89 0.87 2.47
C LEU A 98 -9.00 1.60 1.71
N LYS A 99 -10.23 1.17 1.96
CA LYS A 99 -11.45 1.88 1.56
C LYS A 99 -11.74 3.07 2.48
N THR A 100 -11.38 2.96 3.76
CA THR A 100 -11.52 4.00 4.78
C THR A 100 -10.29 4.90 4.84
N ARG A 101 -10.44 6.07 5.48
CA ARG A 101 -9.35 7.05 5.65
C ARG A 101 -8.61 6.80 6.95
N ILE A 102 -7.31 7.11 6.95
CA ILE A 102 -6.48 7.11 8.15
C ILE A 102 -6.35 8.56 8.62
N PRO A 103 -6.92 8.94 9.77
CA PRO A 103 -6.75 10.27 10.33
C PRO A 103 -5.27 10.64 10.46
N VAL A 104 -4.96 11.90 10.15
CA VAL A 104 -3.61 12.47 10.22
C VAL A 104 -3.60 13.65 11.19
N GLU A 105 -2.42 13.92 11.74
CA GLU A 105 -2.19 15.09 12.60
C GLU A 105 -2.50 16.39 11.84
N GLU A 106 -3.05 17.38 12.55
CA GLU A 106 -3.34 18.72 12.03
C GLU A 106 -2.08 19.61 11.89
N ASP A 107 -0.90 19.07 12.24
CA ASP A 107 0.40 19.75 12.23
C ASP A 107 0.95 20.07 10.81
N GLY A 108 0.20 19.72 9.77
CA GLY A 108 0.58 19.90 8.37
C GLY A 108 1.69 18.93 7.89
N GLN A 109 2.21 18.06 8.76
CA GLN A 109 3.23 17.08 8.40
C GLN A 109 2.65 15.84 7.75
N GLY A 110 1.35 15.58 7.93
CA GLY A 110 0.64 14.46 7.30
C GLY A 110 1.02 13.09 7.85
N GLY A 111 1.52 13.03 9.09
CA GLY A 111 1.70 11.79 9.83
C GLY A 111 0.38 11.30 10.43
N PRO A 112 0.20 9.99 10.68
CA PRO A 112 -1.00 9.48 11.34
C PRO A 112 -1.10 10.00 12.78
N THR A 113 -2.34 10.19 13.26
CA THR A 113 -2.60 10.50 14.68
C THR A 113 -2.04 9.42 15.61
N ALA A 114 -1.92 9.68 16.91
CA ALA A 114 -1.53 8.66 17.89
C ALA A 114 -2.44 7.41 17.84
N GLU A 115 -3.75 7.62 17.75
CA GLU A 115 -4.76 6.55 17.65
C GLU A 115 -4.62 5.79 16.33
N SER A 116 -4.45 6.53 15.23
CA SER A 116 -4.27 5.94 13.89
C SER A 116 -2.97 5.14 13.79
N ARG A 117 -1.89 5.64 14.41
CA ARG A 117 -0.61 4.93 14.51
C ARG A 117 -0.79 3.62 15.25
N LYS A 118 -1.51 3.63 16.38
CA LYS A 118 -1.82 2.41 17.13
C LYS A 118 -2.62 1.40 16.30
N LEU A 119 -3.65 1.85 15.58
CA LEU A 119 -4.42 0.97 14.68
C LEU A 119 -3.54 0.31 13.60
N ILE A 120 -2.61 1.08 13.02
CA ILE A 120 -1.66 0.56 12.03
C ILE A 120 -0.70 -0.45 12.68
N GLU A 121 -0.13 -0.12 13.83
CA GLU A 121 0.82 -0.99 14.53
C GLU A 121 0.17 -2.30 14.97
N ASP A 122 -1.04 -2.25 15.53
CA ASP A 122 -1.81 -3.44 15.91
C ASP A 122 -2.17 -4.29 14.69
N PHE A 123 -2.55 -3.66 13.57
CA PHE A 123 -2.79 -4.35 12.31
C PHE A 123 -1.52 -5.03 11.75
N VAL A 124 -0.39 -4.32 11.73
CA VAL A 124 0.88 -4.84 11.23
C VAL A 124 1.37 -6.00 12.10
N ASP A 125 1.24 -5.86 13.42
CA ASP A 125 1.63 -6.90 14.38
C ASP A 125 0.84 -8.18 14.18
N ARG A 126 -0.51 -8.10 14.20
CA ARG A 126 -1.38 -9.27 14.07
C ARG A 126 -1.29 -9.94 12.69
N THR A 127 -1.07 -9.17 11.64
CA THR A 127 -1.15 -9.67 10.25
C THR A 127 0.19 -10.21 9.78
N PHE A 128 1.28 -9.48 10.06
CA PHE A 128 2.61 -9.81 9.53
C PHE A 128 3.52 -10.36 10.62
N THR A 129 3.78 -9.59 11.69
CA THR A 129 4.78 -9.94 12.70
C THR A 129 4.48 -11.29 13.36
N GLN A 130 3.26 -11.49 13.87
CA GLN A 130 2.88 -12.73 14.55
C GLN A 130 2.97 -13.94 13.62
N LYS A 131 2.55 -13.80 12.36
CA LYS A 131 2.62 -14.87 11.35
C LYS A 131 4.05 -15.22 10.93
N ILE A 132 4.93 -14.22 10.83
CA ILE A 132 6.36 -14.43 10.59
C ILE A 132 6.99 -15.16 11.78
N VAL A 133 6.66 -14.78 13.01
CA VAL A 133 7.12 -15.44 14.23
C VAL A 133 6.64 -16.88 14.31
N GLU A 134 5.36 -17.14 14.04
CA GLU A 134 4.77 -18.48 13.98
C GLU A 134 5.54 -19.36 12.99
N ARG A 135 5.70 -18.91 11.74
CA ARG A 135 6.46 -19.65 10.70
C ARG A 135 7.91 -19.89 11.09
N HIS A 136 8.58 -18.90 11.69
CA HIS A 136 9.97 -19.09 12.15
C HIS A 136 10.07 -20.14 13.25
N ARG A 137 9.13 -20.18 14.20
CA ARG A 137 9.10 -21.24 15.23
C ARG A 137 8.84 -22.61 14.63
N GLU A 138 7.92 -22.70 13.66
CA GLU A 138 7.61 -23.94 12.94
C GLU A 138 8.83 -24.50 12.21
N VAL A 139 9.61 -23.65 11.55
CA VAL A 139 10.76 -24.07 10.72
C VAL A 139 12.04 -24.26 11.53
N ASN A 140 12.34 -23.35 12.47
CA ASN A 140 13.63 -23.30 13.18
C ASN A 140 13.57 -23.78 14.64
N GLY A 141 12.38 -24.09 15.17
CA GLY A 141 12.19 -24.50 16.57
C GLY A 141 12.40 -23.40 17.61
N SER A 142 12.81 -22.19 17.20
CA SER A 142 13.01 -21.02 18.06
C SER A 142 12.75 -19.72 17.30
N CYS A 143 12.57 -18.63 18.03
CA CYS A 143 12.35 -17.31 17.46
C CYS A 143 13.33 -16.29 18.08
N PRO A 144 14.03 -15.48 17.27
CA PRO A 144 14.74 -14.31 17.76
C PRO A 144 13.79 -13.37 18.51
N ASN A 145 14.29 -12.71 19.56
CA ASN A 145 13.50 -11.77 20.37
C ASN A 145 13.12 -10.48 19.62
N ASN A 146 13.82 -10.16 18.53
CA ASN A 146 13.73 -8.87 17.83
C ASN A 146 13.12 -8.97 16.41
N ILE A 147 12.37 -10.04 16.10
CA ILE A 147 11.78 -10.22 14.76
C ILE A 147 10.97 -8.99 14.33
N LYS A 148 10.24 -8.36 15.26
CA LYS A 148 9.38 -7.22 14.94
C LYS A 148 10.19 -6.05 14.39
N GLU A 149 11.27 -5.68 15.06
CA GLU A 149 12.10 -4.53 14.73
C GLU A 149 13.02 -4.80 13.53
N GLU A 150 13.46 -6.05 13.35
CA GLU A 150 14.41 -6.42 12.30
C GLU A 150 13.72 -6.78 10.98
N LYS A 151 12.54 -7.41 11.01
CA LYS A 151 11.91 -7.98 9.82
C LYS A 151 10.71 -7.20 9.29
N VAL A 152 10.10 -6.32 10.08
CA VAL A 152 8.85 -5.65 9.70
C VAL A 152 8.95 -4.15 9.93
N MET A 153 8.80 -3.39 8.84
CA MET A 153 8.71 -1.93 8.89
C MET A 153 7.46 -1.49 8.14
N TRP A 154 6.81 -0.43 8.62
CA TRP A 154 5.74 0.22 7.86
C TRP A 154 5.95 1.73 7.81
N PHE A 155 5.39 2.35 6.78
CA PHE A 155 5.34 3.80 6.69
C PHE A 155 4.13 4.27 5.87
N LYS A 156 3.71 5.50 6.14
CA LYS A 156 2.74 6.23 5.35
C LYS A 156 3.44 7.40 4.67
N ASN A 157 3.39 7.46 3.35
CA ASN A 157 3.93 8.60 2.62
C ASN A 157 3.07 9.85 2.85
N LYS A 158 3.71 11.02 3.00
CA LYS A 158 2.99 12.30 3.03
C LYS A 158 2.25 12.49 1.70
N LYS A 159 1.10 13.18 1.72
CA LYS A 159 0.22 13.39 0.55
C LYS A 159 0.97 13.85 -0.71
N LYS A 160 1.93 14.79 -0.57
CA LYS A 160 2.72 15.33 -1.70
C LYS A 160 3.64 14.31 -2.40
N TRP A 161 3.96 13.20 -1.75
CA TRP A 161 4.83 12.14 -2.29
C TRP A 161 4.05 10.94 -2.82
N GLN A 162 2.74 10.90 -2.60
CA GLN A 162 1.89 9.83 -3.08
C GLN A 162 1.51 10.09 -4.53
N THR A 163 1.84 9.16 -5.42
CA THR A 163 1.35 9.21 -6.80
C THR A 163 -0.17 9.02 -6.88
N VAL A 164 -0.77 8.34 -5.89
CA VAL A 164 -2.21 8.03 -5.84
C VAL A 164 -2.83 8.39 -4.49
N ALA A 165 -2.65 9.65 -4.06
CA ALA A 165 -3.20 10.17 -2.80
C ALA A 165 -4.73 10.00 -2.64
N SER A 166 -5.45 9.78 -3.74
CA SER A 166 -6.90 9.61 -3.73
C SER A 166 -7.36 8.26 -3.18
N ILE A 167 -6.50 7.24 -3.06
CA ILE A 167 -6.82 5.95 -2.42
C ILE A 167 -5.91 5.79 -1.19
N GLU A 168 -6.52 5.48 -0.05
CA GLU A 168 -5.78 5.38 1.21
C GLU A 168 -4.87 4.15 1.23
N HIS A 169 -3.64 4.31 1.69
CA HIS A 169 -2.69 3.19 1.80
C HIS A 169 -1.56 3.44 2.79
N ILE A 170 -0.97 2.33 3.26
CA ILE A 170 0.33 2.27 3.93
C ILE A 170 1.25 1.32 3.15
N HIS A 171 2.55 1.51 3.32
CA HIS A 171 3.58 0.61 2.81
C HIS A 171 4.10 -0.25 3.94
N VAL A 172 4.33 -1.53 3.65
CA VAL A 172 4.94 -2.49 4.58
C VAL A 172 6.14 -3.10 3.88
N ILE A 173 7.29 -3.03 4.54
CA ILE A 173 8.55 -3.65 4.11
C ILE A 173 8.79 -4.85 5.01
N LEU A 174 8.98 -6.00 4.39
CA LEU A 174 9.24 -7.26 5.05
C LEU A 174 10.62 -7.77 4.62
N GLN A 175 11.41 -8.26 5.57
CA GLN A 175 12.76 -8.76 5.30
C GLN A 175 12.90 -10.24 5.66
N ASP A 176 13.47 -11.01 4.74
CA ASP A 176 13.76 -12.44 4.90
C ASP A 176 12.50 -13.22 5.34
N VAL A 177 11.38 -12.98 4.65
CA VAL A 177 10.08 -13.61 4.90
C VAL A 177 9.81 -14.68 3.86
N ASP A 178 9.29 -15.81 4.34
CA ASP A 178 8.84 -16.93 3.51
C ASP A 178 7.79 -16.49 2.48
N ASP A 179 8.03 -16.79 1.21
CA ASP A 179 7.18 -16.36 0.10
C ASP A 179 5.77 -16.92 0.21
N ASP A 180 5.58 -18.11 0.80
CA ASP A 180 4.25 -18.71 0.99
C ASP A 180 3.36 -17.87 1.89
N LEU A 181 3.92 -17.20 2.91
CA LEU A 181 3.16 -16.24 3.73
C LEU A 181 2.73 -15.05 2.88
N VAL A 182 3.63 -14.56 2.03
CA VAL A 182 3.34 -13.40 1.17
C VAL A 182 2.28 -13.74 0.13
N VAL A 183 2.35 -14.91 -0.50
CA VAL A 183 1.30 -15.41 -1.39
C VAL A 183 -0.01 -15.57 -0.62
N GLY A 184 0.03 -16.09 0.62
CA GLY A 184 -1.16 -16.20 1.48
C GLY A 184 -1.85 -14.86 1.76
N TRP A 185 -1.09 -13.78 1.99
CA TRP A 185 -1.67 -12.45 2.23
C TRP A 185 -2.16 -11.75 0.96
N THR A 186 -1.45 -11.94 -0.16
CA THR A 186 -1.63 -11.12 -1.36
C THR A 186 -2.38 -11.83 -2.49
N GLY A 187 -2.36 -13.17 -2.51
CA GLY A 187 -2.70 -13.97 -3.68
C GLY A 187 -1.72 -13.81 -4.84
N GLN A 188 -0.53 -13.22 -4.61
CA GLN A 188 0.43 -12.85 -5.64
C GLN A 188 1.80 -13.48 -5.41
N THR A 189 2.33 -14.09 -6.45
CA THR A 189 3.74 -14.46 -6.53
C THR A 189 4.59 -13.24 -6.84
N SER A 190 5.90 -13.37 -6.69
CA SER A 190 6.82 -12.30 -7.10
C SER A 190 6.78 -11.99 -8.61
N MET A 191 6.28 -12.91 -9.46
CA MET A 191 6.16 -12.71 -10.91
C MET A 191 5.00 -11.78 -11.29
N ASP A 192 4.04 -11.56 -10.39
CA ASP A 192 2.91 -10.67 -10.61
C ASP A 192 3.29 -9.18 -10.45
N ILE A 193 4.52 -8.89 -10.01
CA ILE A 193 5.06 -7.52 -9.88
C ILE A 193 5.34 -6.95 -11.27
N THR A 194 4.67 -5.85 -11.61
CA THR A 194 4.84 -5.19 -12.92
C THR A 194 6.29 -4.86 -13.26
N ALA A 195 7.08 -4.33 -12.31
CA ALA A 195 8.48 -3.98 -12.54
C ALA A 195 9.35 -5.16 -13.03
N ARG A 196 8.98 -6.41 -12.76
CA ARG A 196 9.74 -7.59 -13.19
C ARG A 196 9.48 -8.01 -14.64
N SER A 197 8.33 -7.64 -15.19
CA SER A 197 7.94 -7.97 -16.57
C SER A 197 7.92 -6.75 -17.50
N TYR A 198 8.05 -5.54 -16.96
CA TYR A 198 7.99 -4.32 -17.73
C TYR A 198 9.24 -4.14 -18.62
N VAL A 199 9.02 -4.14 -19.93
CA VAL A 199 10.04 -3.83 -20.94
C VAL A 199 9.58 -2.59 -21.72
N TRP A 200 10.42 -1.56 -21.73
CA TRP A 200 10.17 -0.37 -22.54
C TRP A 200 10.54 -0.63 -24.00
N ASN A 201 9.55 -0.57 -24.90
CA ASN A 201 9.73 -0.89 -26.33
C ASN A 201 10.01 0.33 -27.23
N GLY A 202 10.29 1.51 -26.66
CA GLY A 202 10.93 2.60 -27.43
C GLY A 202 10.03 3.49 -28.30
N GLN A 203 8.72 3.59 -28.02
CA GLN A 203 7.83 4.51 -28.78
C GLN A 203 7.83 5.94 -28.24
#